data_AF-A0A937W0Y5-F1
#
_entry.id   AF-A0A937W0Y5-F1
#
_cell.length_a   1.000
_cell.length_b   1.000
_cell.length_c   1.000
_cell.angle_alpha   90.00
_cell.angle_beta   90.00
_cell.angle_gamma   90.00
#
_symmetry.space_group_name_H-M   'P 1'
#
loop_
_entity.id
_entity.type
_entity.pdbx_description
1 polymer ?
#
loop_
_entity_poly.entity_id
_entity_poly.type
_entity_poly.pdbx_seq_one_letter_code
_entity_poly.pdbx_strand_id
1 'polypeptide(L)'
;MTTLAALISGIVGSKSTQQPSITTKIPEGTKAESRVKRFVGWMQNDHVTEDVYCVPYAEVLLRHLALQTLGLIIDGSVVERGCVALMMHVVSKGRALPLER
;
A
#
# COMPACT_ATOMS: atom_id res chain seq x y z
N MET A 1 -2.19 14.53 -12.50
CA MET A 1 -2.23 13.27 -11.71
C MET A 1 -1.66 13.53 -10.33
N THR A 2 -2.34 13.09 -9.27
CA THR A 2 -1.76 13.09 -7.91
C THR A 2 -0.66 12.02 -7.81
N THR A 3 0.39 12.27 -7.02
CA THR A 3 1.55 11.35 -6.91
C THR A 3 1.12 9.94 -6.47
N LEU A 4 0.15 9.85 -5.55
CA LEU A 4 -0.44 8.58 -5.11
C LEU A 4 -1.16 7.83 -6.25
N ALA A 5 -1.99 8.51 -7.04
CA ALA A 5 -2.71 7.87 -8.15
C ALA A 5 -1.75 7.34 -9.22
N ALA A 6 -0.67 8.07 -9.50
CA ALA A 6 0.38 7.62 -10.42
C ALA A 6 1.13 6.39 -9.85
N LEU A 7 1.42 6.39 -8.55
CA LEU A 7 2.09 5.28 -7.87
C LEU A 7 1.23 4.01 -7.87
N ILE A 8 -0.05 4.11 -7.45
CA ILE A 8 -1.01 2.99 -7.47
C ILE A 8 -1.17 2.45 -8.90
N SER A 9 -1.35 3.33 -9.89
CA SER A 9 -1.48 2.91 -11.29
C SER A 9 -0.23 2.19 -11.79
N GLY A 10 0.95 2.67 -11.41
CA GLY A 10 2.22 2.04 -11.77
C GLY A 10 2.43 0.69 -11.09
N ILE A 11 2.04 0.53 -9.82
CA ILE A 11 2.08 -0.76 -9.10
C ILE A 11 1.13 -1.76 -9.76
N VAL A 12 -0.13 -1.37 -10.00
CA VAL A 12 -1.13 -2.23 -10.63
C VAL A 12 -0.72 -2.61 -12.06
N GLY A 13 -0.22 -1.64 -12.84
CA GLY A 13 0.21 -1.85 -14.21
C GLY A 13 1.50 -2.68 -14.35
N SER A 14 2.41 -2.61 -13.38
CA SER A 14 3.66 -3.38 -13.37
C SER A 14 3.55 -4.72 -12.63
N LYS A 15 2.50 -4.91 -11.82
CA LYS A 15 2.34 -6.04 -10.89
C LYS A 15 3.55 -6.22 -9.97
N SER A 16 4.23 -5.12 -9.66
CA SER A 16 5.46 -5.10 -8.90
C SER A 16 5.48 -3.86 -8.01
N THR A 17 6.07 -4.01 -6.84
CA THR A 17 6.33 -2.90 -5.90
C THR A 17 7.74 -2.31 -6.10
N GLN A 18 8.56 -2.88 -7.00
CA GLN A 18 9.88 -2.36 -7.29
C GLN A 18 9.80 -1.10 -8.18
N GLN A 19 10.37 0.01 -7.68
CA GLN A 19 10.29 1.31 -8.35
C GLN A 19 10.76 1.32 -9.82
N PRO A 20 11.84 0.62 -10.22
CA PRO A 20 12.24 0.56 -11.62
C PRO A 20 11.13 0.00 -12.51
N SER A 21 10.46 -1.07 -12.09
CA SER A 21 9.35 -1.66 -12.84
C SER A 21 8.10 -0.79 -12.85
N ILE A 22 7.78 -0.11 -11.74
CA ILE A 22 6.61 0.78 -11.62
C ILE A 22 6.69 1.92 -12.64
N THR A 23 7.86 2.59 -12.72
CA THR A 23 8.00 3.78 -13.57
C THR A 23 7.82 3.48 -15.06
N THR A 24 8.13 2.27 -15.53
CA THR A 24 7.93 1.91 -16.95
C THR A 24 6.46 1.82 -17.37
N LYS A 25 5.52 1.75 -16.42
CA LYS A 25 4.08 1.56 -16.67
C LYS A 25 3.22 2.80 -16.41
N ILE A 26 3.87 3.94 -16.15
CA ILE A 26 3.18 5.22 -15.92
C ILE A 26 3.24 6.06 -17.20
N PRO A 27 2.09 6.51 -17.74
CA PRO A 27 2.04 7.39 -18.90
C PRO A 27 2.39 8.84 -18.52
N GLU A 28 3.61 9.06 -18.02
CA GLU A 28 4.18 10.40 -17.77
C GLU A 28 5.43 10.58 -18.66
N GLY A 29 5.54 11.72 -19.34
CA GLY A 29 6.63 12.03 -20.28
C GLY A 29 7.99 12.39 -19.66
N THR A 30 8.14 12.21 -18.34
CA THR A 30 9.37 12.49 -17.60
C THR A 30 10.28 11.25 -17.50
N LYS A 31 11.59 11.46 -17.40
CA LYS A 31 12.58 10.37 -17.29
C LYS A 31 12.24 9.44 -16.12
N ALA A 32 12.47 8.14 -16.29
CA ALA A 32 12.23 7.12 -15.25
C ALA A 32 12.90 7.44 -13.90
N GLU A 33 14.15 7.91 -13.93
CA GLU A 33 14.89 8.31 -12.73
C GLU A 33 14.25 9.48 -11.97
N SER A 34 13.68 10.44 -12.70
CA SER A 34 12.97 11.57 -12.08
C SER A 34 11.71 11.10 -11.35
N ARG A 35 11.02 10.10 -11.91
CA ARG A 35 9.83 9.48 -11.29
C ARG A 35 10.20 8.65 -10.06
N VAL A 36 11.30 7.89 -10.12
CA VAL A 36 11.90 7.22 -8.95
C VAL A 36 12.18 8.23 -7.83
N LYS A 37 12.90 9.31 -8.13
CA LYS A 37 13.25 10.34 -7.14
C LYS A 37 12.00 11.02 -6.55
N ARG A 38 10.99 11.29 -7.37
CA ARG A 38 9.68 11.82 -6.94
C ARG A 38 8.97 10.86 -5.99
N PHE A 39 8.94 9.56 -6.30
CA PHE A 39 8.28 8.57 -5.44
C PHE A 39 9.02 8.35 -4.12
N VAL A 40 10.35 8.25 -4.16
CA VAL A 40 11.18 8.16 -2.95
C VAL A 40 10.97 9.38 -2.07
N GLY A 41 11.09 10.59 -2.63
CA GLY A 41 10.91 11.82 -1.86
C GLY A 41 9.49 12.00 -1.32
N TRP A 42 8.47 11.49 -2.02
CA TRP A 42 7.09 11.51 -1.53
C TRP A 42 6.86 10.49 -0.40
N MET A 43 7.43 9.28 -0.50
CA MET A 43 7.34 8.27 0.57
C MET A 43 8.17 8.61 1.81
N GLN A 44 9.24 9.39 1.66
CA GLN A 44 10.08 9.88 2.76
C GLN A 44 9.57 11.19 3.37
N ASN A 45 8.42 11.70 2.94
CA ASN A 45 7.88 12.94 3.45
C ASN A 45 7.16 12.68 4.77
N ASP A 46 7.62 13.30 5.86
CA ASP A 46 7.06 13.12 7.21
C ASP A 46 5.58 13.56 7.34
N HIS A 47 5.06 14.33 6.37
CA HIS A 47 3.63 14.68 6.31
C HIS A 47 2.78 13.64 5.56
N VAL A 48 3.41 12.64 4.92
CA VAL A 48 2.76 11.51 4.25
C VAL A 48 2.76 10.34 5.22
N THR A 49 1.89 10.41 6.23
CA THR A 49 1.80 9.40 7.29
C THR A 49 0.74 8.33 6.99
N GLU A 50 0.87 7.16 7.63
CA GLU A 50 -0.11 6.05 7.55
C GLU A 50 -1.53 6.50 7.95
N ASP A 51 -1.65 7.44 8.89
CA ASP A 51 -2.91 8.06 9.30
C ASP A 51 -3.66 8.74 8.13
N VAL A 52 -2.94 9.23 7.12
CA VAL A 52 -3.54 9.94 5.98
C VAL A 52 -4.02 8.97 4.90
N TYR A 53 -3.42 7.77 4.79
CA TYR A 53 -3.62 6.90 3.64
C TYR A 53 -4.15 5.50 3.95
N CYS A 54 -3.80 4.91 5.09
CA CYS A 54 -4.22 3.56 5.46
C CYS A 54 -5.42 3.57 6.42
N VAL A 55 -5.34 4.38 7.49
CA VAL A 55 -6.36 4.45 8.55
C VAL A 55 -7.78 4.79 8.04
N PRO A 56 -8.00 5.84 7.22
CA PRO A 56 -9.36 6.20 6.79
C PRO A 56 -10.00 5.11 5.94
N TYR A 57 -9.22 4.35 5.16
CA TYR A 57 -9.74 3.23 4.39
C TYR A 57 -10.04 2.01 5.28
N ALA A 58 -9.15 1.69 6.22
CA ALA A 58 -9.37 0.63 7.19
C ALA A 58 -10.62 0.89 8.04
N GLU A 59 -10.83 2.13 8.49
CA GLU A 59 -11.99 2.51 9.29
C GLU A 59 -13.31 2.34 8.52
N VAL A 60 -13.37 2.82 7.28
CA VAL A 60 -14.56 2.67 6.43
C VAL A 60 -14.83 1.19 6.14
N LEU A 61 -13.80 0.40 5.83
CA LEU A 61 -13.94 -1.04 5.62
C LEU A 61 -14.48 -1.75 6.86
N LEU A 62 -13.90 -1.47 8.03
CA LEU A 62 -14.31 -2.08 9.29
C LEU A 62 -15.74 -1.69 9.68
N ARG A 63 -16.15 -0.42 9.49
CA ARG A 63 -17.54 0.02 9.76
C ARG A 63 -18.58 -0.76 8.96
N HIS A 64 -18.30 -1.03 7.67
CA HIS A 64 -19.22 -1.80 6.83
C HIS A 64 -19.20 -3.30 7.16
N LEU A 65 -18.03 -3.84 7.52
CA LEU A 65 -17.89 -5.25 7.86
C LEU A 65 -18.41 -5.58 9.27
N ALA A 66 -18.42 -4.61 10.19
CA ALA A 66 -18.90 -4.77 11.57
C ALA A 66 -20.41 -5.06 11.68
N LEU A 67 -21.15 -4.98 10.58
CA LEU A 67 -22.53 -5.46 10.50
C LEU A 67 -22.63 -7.00 10.55
N GLN A 68 -21.50 -7.70 10.48
CA GLN A 68 -21.37 -9.15 10.49
C GLN A 68 -20.22 -9.55 11.43
N THR A 69 -20.16 -10.83 11.82
CA THR A 69 -19.04 -11.36 12.62
C THR A 69 -17.72 -11.15 11.88
N LEU A 70 -16.77 -10.48 12.53
CA LEU A 70 -15.44 -10.21 11.99
C LEU A 70 -14.47 -11.34 12.34
N GLY A 71 -13.92 -11.98 11.32
CA GLY A 71 -12.75 -12.84 11.48
C GLY A 71 -11.47 -12.01 11.38
N LEU A 72 -10.59 -12.12 12.38
CA LEU A 72 -9.28 -11.48 12.38
C LEU A 72 -8.19 -12.56 12.27
N ILE A 73 -7.22 -12.32 11.40
CA ILE A 73 -6.04 -13.17 11.22
C ILE A 73 -4.80 -12.34 11.51
N ILE A 74 -3.83 -12.95 12.19
CA ILE A 74 -2.50 -12.39 12.35
C ILE A 74 -1.56 -13.25 11.51
N ASP A 75 -0.84 -12.63 10.58
CA ASP A 75 0.16 -13.28 9.73
C ASP A 75 1.55 -12.72 10.04
N GLY A 76 2.57 -13.55 9.88
CA GLY A 76 3.96 -13.17 10.09
C GLY A 76 4.73 -13.24 8.77
N SER A 77 5.22 -12.10 8.29
CA SER A 77 6.05 -12.04 7.08
C SER A 77 7.51 -11.77 7.45
N VAL A 78 8.43 -12.56 6.90
CA VAL A 78 9.86 -12.30 7.08
C VAL A 78 10.23 -11.04 6.30
N VAL A 79 10.72 -10.04 7.02
CA VAL A 79 11.31 -8.83 6.46
C VAL A 79 12.84 -8.95 6.48
N GLU A 80 13.53 -8.06 5.74
CA GLU A 80 15.00 -8.10 5.65
C GLU A 80 15.66 -8.16 7.04
N ARG A 81 16.83 -8.81 7.08
CA ARG A 81 17.66 -8.99 8.30
C ARG A 81 17.07 -9.95 9.36
N GLY A 82 16.20 -10.87 8.96
CA GLY A 82 15.69 -11.93 9.84
C GLY A 82 14.65 -11.45 10.86
N CYS A 83 14.10 -10.26 10.66
CA CYS A 83 12.98 -9.75 11.44
C CYS A 83 11.66 -10.31 10.87
N VAL A 84 10.62 -10.38 11.70
CA VAL A 84 9.26 -10.77 11.28
C VAL A 84 8.34 -9.56 11.46
N ALA A 85 7.71 -9.13 10.37
CA ALA A 85 6.62 -8.19 10.40
C ALA A 85 5.33 -8.93 10.75
N LEU A 86 4.70 -8.53 11.84
CA LEU A 86 3.39 -9.04 12.24
C LEU A 86 2.31 -8.18 11.60
N MET A 87 1.48 -8.78 10.76
CA MET A 87 0.44 -8.12 9.99
C MET A 87 -0.92 -8.60 10.49
N MET A 88 -1.88 -7.69 10.66
CA MET A 88 -3.24 -8.04 11.05
C MET A 88 -4.16 -7.91 9.85
N HIS A 89 -5.08 -8.85 9.66
CA HIS A 89 -5.99 -8.87 8.53
C HIS A 89 -7.42 -9.13 8.98
N VAL A 90 -8.39 -8.49 8.32
CA VAL A 90 -9.80 -8.86 8.43
C VAL A 90 -10.18 -9.82 7.30
N VAL A 91 -10.89 -10.89 7.65
CA VAL A 91 -11.39 -11.86 6.68
C VAL A 91 -12.72 -11.38 6.12
N SER A 92 -12.77 -11.17 4.81
CA SER A 92 -14.01 -10.83 4.11
C SER A 92 -14.14 -11.62 2.82
N LYS A 93 -15.26 -12.34 2.65
CA LYS A 93 -15.58 -13.14 1.45
C LYS A 93 -14.42 -14.06 0.99
N GLY A 94 -13.76 -14.72 1.94
CA GLY A 94 -12.64 -15.63 1.66
C GLY A 94 -11.31 -14.94 1.31
N ARG A 95 -11.19 -13.63 1.54
CA ARG A 95 -9.96 -12.86 1.35
C ARG A 95 -9.50 -12.22 2.66
N ALA A 96 -8.20 -12.24 2.90
CA ALA A 96 -7.58 -11.48 3.98
C ALA A 96 -7.30 -10.06 3.48
N LEU A 97 -7.97 -9.07 4.08
CA LEU A 97 -7.73 -7.66 3.81
C LEU A 97 -6.80 -7.11 4.90
N PRO A 98 -5.61 -6.59 4.56
CA PRO A 98 -4.68 -6.07 5.54
C PRO A 98 -5.26 -4.86 6.29
N LEU A 99 -5.03 -4.88 7.59
CA LEU A 99 -5.19 -3.78 8.52
C LEU A 99 -3.77 -3.35 8.88
N GLU A 100 -3.15 -2.62 7.96
CA GLU A 100 -1.85 -2.00 8.19
C GLU A 100 -1.99 -0.98 9.33
N ARG A 101 -1.01 -0.95 10.24
CA ARG A 101 -0.91 0.12 11.23
C ARG A 101 -0.44 1.42 10.60
#